data_AF-A0A8B7JEU2-F1
#
_entry.id   AF-A0A8B7JEU2-F1
#
_cell.length_a   1.000
_cell.length_b   1.000
_cell.length_c   1.000
_cell.angle_alpha   90.00
_cell.angle_beta   90.00
_cell.angle_gamma   90.00
#
_symmetry.space_group_name_H-M   'P 1'
#
loop_
_entity.id
_entity.type
_entity.pdbx_description
1 polymer ?
#
loop_
_entity_poly.entity_id
_entity_poly.type
_entity_poly.pdbx_seq_one_letter_code
_entity_poly.pdbx_strand_id
1 'polypeptide(L)'
;MKILPQFIFNSRDPIVMGVVVEAGQVKQGTPMCVPSKNFVEIGIVTSIEINHKPVDVAKKGQEVCVKIEPIPGESPKMYGRHFEATDILVSKISRQSIDALKDWFRDEMQKSDWQLIVELKKVFEII
;
A
#
# COMPACT_ATOMS: atom_id res chain seq x y z
N MET A 1 4.74 -2.03 -2.94
CA MET A 1 4.55 -1.24 -4.18
C MET A 1 5.78 -0.39 -4.42
N LYS A 2 6.21 -0.31 -5.67
CA LYS A 2 7.31 0.55 -6.12
C LYS A 2 6.74 1.81 -6.76
N ILE A 3 7.27 2.99 -6.39
CA ILE A 3 6.80 4.26 -6.93
C ILE A 3 7.38 4.48 -8.33
N LEU A 4 6.56 4.97 -9.26
CA LEU A 4 7.01 5.40 -10.58
C LEU A 4 7.28 6.92 -10.57
N PRO A 5 8.55 7.37 -10.51
CA PRO A 5 8.89 8.78 -10.32
C PRO A 5 8.35 9.72 -11.40
N GLN A 6 8.14 9.20 -12.61
CA GLN A 6 7.57 9.94 -13.73
C GLN A 6 6.04 10.15 -13.63
N PHE A 7 5.38 9.46 -12.69
CA PHE A 7 3.92 9.47 -12.52
C PHE A 7 3.54 9.94 -11.12
N ILE A 8 3.90 11.17 -10.77
CA ILE A 8 3.47 11.82 -9.53
C ILE A 8 2.51 12.95 -9.91
N PHE A 9 1.22 12.74 -9.66
CA PHE A 9 0.15 13.67 -10.08
C PHE A 9 -0.24 14.64 -8.97
N ASN A 10 -0.22 14.20 -7.72
CA ASN A 10 -0.36 15.07 -6.55
C ASN A 10 0.52 14.57 -5.41
N SER A 11 1.26 15.48 -4.77
CA SER A 11 2.30 15.12 -3.79
C SER A 11 1.80 15.05 -2.35
N ARG A 12 0.60 15.58 -2.06
CA ARG A 12 -0.02 15.60 -0.72
C ARG A 12 -1.52 15.85 -0.81
N ASP A 13 -2.26 15.17 0.06
CA ASP A 13 -3.67 15.44 0.43
C ASP A 13 -4.63 15.71 -0.76
N PRO A 14 -5.03 14.65 -1.51
CA PRO A 14 -4.53 13.27 -1.42
C PRO A 14 -3.24 13.07 -2.23
N ILE A 15 -2.42 12.10 -1.84
CA ILE A 15 -1.29 11.69 -2.67
C ILE A 15 -1.86 10.91 -3.87
N VAL A 16 -1.49 11.30 -5.09
CA VAL A 16 -1.91 10.61 -6.32
C VAL A 16 -0.67 10.26 -7.13
N MET A 17 -0.40 8.97 -7.31
CA MET A 17 0.81 8.49 -7.98
C MET A 17 0.64 7.16 -8.69
N GLY A 18 1.43 6.97 -9.74
CA GLY A 18 1.64 5.68 -10.40
C GLY A 18 2.58 4.80 -9.60
N VAL A 19 2.20 3.54 -9.44
CA VAL A 19 2.97 2.53 -8.70
C VAL A 19 2.93 1.19 -9.42
N VAL A 20 3.95 0.36 -9.19
CA VAL A 20 3.95 -1.05 -9.57
C VAL A 20 3.69 -1.90 -8.34
N VAL A 21 2.75 -2.85 -8.44
CA VAL A 21 2.55 -3.85 -7.39
C VAL A 21 3.65 -4.91 -7.51
N GLU A 22 4.66 -4.84 -6.66
CA GLU A 22 5.80 -5.78 -6.69
C GLU A 22 5.46 -7.18 -6.14
N ALA A 23 4.58 -7.24 -5.14
CA ALA A 23 4.17 -8.47 -4.49
C ALA A 23 2.78 -8.33 -3.88
N GLY A 24 2.06 -9.46 -3.78
CA GLY A 24 0.73 -9.51 -3.20
C GLY A 24 -0.35 -8.84 -4.05
N GLN A 25 -1.33 -8.29 -3.34
CA GLN A 25 -2.41 -7.49 -3.90
C GLN A 25 -2.66 -6.27 -3.00
N VAL A 26 -3.01 -5.15 -3.60
CA VAL A 26 -3.48 -3.94 -2.91
C VAL A 26 -4.97 -3.77 -3.21
N LYS A 27 -5.75 -3.49 -2.18
CA LYS A 27 -7.19 -3.20 -2.28
C LYS A 27 -7.48 -1.79 -1.81
N GLN A 28 -8.61 -1.23 -2.23
CA GLN A 28 -9.13 -0.04 -1.56
C GLN A 28 -9.30 -0.30 -0.06
N GLY A 29 -9.05 0.72 0.76
CA GLY A 29 -8.99 0.64 2.22
C GLY A 29 -7.65 0.14 2.78
N THR A 30 -6.68 -0.23 1.95
CA THR A 30 -5.37 -0.69 2.45
C THR A 30 -4.58 0.47 3.05
N PRO A 31 -4.21 0.42 4.34
CA PRO A 31 -3.30 1.40 4.94
C PRO A 31 -1.87 1.18 4.45
N MET A 32 -1.15 2.27 4.19
CA MET A 32 0.17 2.25 3.56
C MET A 32 1.22 2.95 4.41
N CYS A 33 2.42 2.38 4.47
CA CYS A 33 3.56 2.99 5.15
C CYS A 33 4.88 2.77 4.41
N VAL A 34 5.92 3.49 4.84
CA VAL A 34 7.29 3.44 4.30
C VAL A 34 8.24 2.88 5.36
N PRO A 35 8.64 1.59 5.27
CA PRO A 35 9.46 0.95 6.30
C PRO A 35 10.83 1.61 6.49
N SER A 36 11.49 2.01 5.40
CA SER A 36 12.81 2.66 5.39
C SER A 36 12.85 3.99 6.15
N LYS A 37 11.68 4.62 6.38
CA LYS A 37 11.55 5.90 7.06
C LYS A 37 10.87 5.72 8.42
N ASN A 38 11.30 4.75 9.22
CA ASN A 38 10.69 4.43 10.53
C ASN A 38 9.18 4.18 10.43
N PHE A 39 8.76 3.43 9.41
CA PHE A 39 7.35 3.12 9.17
C PHE A 39 6.42 4.33 9.06
N VAL A 40 6.90 5.44 8.49
CA VAL A 40 6.04 6.61 8.21
C VAL A 40 4.76 6.16 7.51
N GLU A 41 3.64 6.35 8.19
CA GLU A 41 2.31 6.02 7.68
C GLU A 41 1.87 7.14 6.74
N ILE A 42 1.68 6.80 5.46
CA ILE A 42 1.41 7.79 4.41
C ILE A 42 -0.07 8.00 4.16
N GLY A 43 -0.92 7.07 4.61
CA GLY A 43 -2.37 7.16 4.42
C GLY A 43 -3.04 5.84 4.06
N ILE A 44 -4.26 5.94 3.55
CA ILE A 44 -5.11 4.81 3.16
C ILE A 44 -5.43 4.91 1.68
N VAL A 45 -5.29 3.81 0.94
CA VAL A 45 -5.67 3.74 -0.48
C VAL A 45 -7.18 3.90 -0.61
N THR A 46 -7.67 4.91 -1.31
CA THR A 46 -9.11 5.16 -1.52
C THR A 46 -9.56 5.00 -2.97
N SER A 47 -8.62 5.04 -3.92
CA SER A 47 -8.88 4.72 -5.32
C SER A 47 -7.70 3.98 -5.93
N ILE A 48 -8.01 3.04 -6.81
CA ILE A 48 -7.05 2.34 -7.67
C ILE A 48 -7.59 2.41 -9.09
N GLU A 49 -6.76 2.84 -10.04
CA GLU A 49 -7.13 2.95 -11.44
C GLU A 49 -6.11 2.24 -12.33
N ILE A 50 -6.62 1.50 -13.31
CA ILE A 50 -5.83 0.89 -14.38
C ILE A 50 -6.35 1.46 -15.70
N ASN A 51 -5.49 2.18 -16.44
CA ASN A 51 -5.88 2.82 -17.70
C ASN A 51 -7.16 3.69 -17.56
N HIS A 52 -7.22 4.52 -16.51
CA HIS A 52 -8.37 5.38 -16.16
C HIS A 52 -9.68 4.63 -15.82
N LYS A 53 -9.63 3.31 -15.63
CA LYS A 53 -10.76 2.53 -15.17
C LYS A 53 -10.59 2.21 -13.68
N PRO A 54 -11.58 2.53 -12.83
CA PRO A 54 -11.52 2.19 -11.43
C PRO A 54 -11.53 0.66 -11.24
N VAL A 55 -10.72 0.19 -10.31
CA VAL A 55 -10.68 -1.21 -9.88
C VAL A 55 -10.66 -1.28 -8.35
N ASP A 56 -11.18 -2.37 -7.81
CA ASP A 56 -11.18 -2.59 -6.35
C ASP A 56 -9.86 -3.18 -5.86
N VAL A 57 -9.15 -3.89 -6.74
CA VAL A 57 -7.95 -4.67 -6.43
C VAL A 57 -6.93 -4.54 -7.57
N ALA A 58 -5.66 -4.34 -7.21
CA ALA A 58 -4.53 -4.50 -8.11
C ALA A 58 -3.55 -5.56 -7.57
N LYS A 59 -3.05 -6.41 -8.46
CA LYS A 59 -2.20 -7.58 -8.16
C LYS A 59 -0.78 -7.39 -8.66
N LYS A 60 0.13 -8.23 -8.18
CA LYS A 60 1.53 -8.29 -8.60
C LYS A 60 1.71 -8.13 -10.12
N GLY A 61 2.65 -7.27 -10.51
CA GLY A 61 3.02 -6.97 -11.89
C GLY A 61 2.19 -5.89 -12.55
N GLN A 62 1.08 -5.46 -11.95
CA GLN A 62 0.26 -4.38 -12.50
C GLN A 62 0.86 -3.01 -12.16
N GLU A 63 0.90 -2.14 -13.16
CA GLU A 63 1.13 -0.70 -12.99
C GLU A 63 -0.23 -0.01 -12.83
N VAL A 64 -0.43 0.67 -11.71
CA VAL A 64 -1.71 1.26 -11.34
C VAL A 64 -1.52 2.68 -10.82
N CYS A 65 -2.52 3.53 -11.01
CA CYS A 65 -2.60 4.81 -10.31
C CYS A 65 -3.33 4.59 -8.97
N VAL A 66 -2.74 5.06 -7.88
CA VAL A 66 -3.35 5.02 -6.55
C VAL A 66 -3.61 6.42 -6.03
N LYS A 67 -4.75 6.61 -5.39
CA LYS A 67 -5.05 7.75 -4.54
C LYS A 67 -4.95 7.32 -3.08
N ILE A 68 -4.13 8.02 -2.31
CA ILE A 68 -3.88 7.76 -0.89
C ILE A 68 -4.30 8.99 -0.10
N GLU A 69 -5.38 8.84 0.67
CA GLU A 69 -5.88 9.87 1.59
C GLU A 69 -5.09 9.84 2.90
N PRO A 70 -4.84 11.00 3.54
CA PRO A 70 -4.17 11.04 4.83
C PRO A 70 -4.97 10.34 5.92
N ILE A 71 -4.28 9.90 6.97
CA ILE A 71 -4.92 9.33 8.15
C ILE A 71 -5.69 10.45 8.89
N PRO A 72 -6.99 10.28 9.18
CA PRO A 72 -7.77 11.28 9.90
C PRO A 72 -7.14 11.62 11.27
N GLY A 73 -7.02 12.90 11.57
CA GLY A 73 -6.43 13.38 12.82
C GLY A 73 -4.90 13.48 12.81
N GLU A 74 -4.22 13.03 11.75
CA GLU A 74 -2.78 13.21 11.57
C GLU A 74 -2.45 14.31 10.56
N SER A 75 -1.26 14.89 10.70
CA SER A 75 -0.72 15.77 9.66
C SER A 75 -0.41 14.99 8.37
N PRO A 76 -0.93 15.42 7.20
CA PRO A 76 -0.71 14.72 5.94
C PRO A 76 0.77 14.60 5.58
N LYS A 77 1.19 13.40 5.16
CA LYS A 77 2.54 13.15 4.64
C LYS A 77 2.63 13.60 3.19
N MET A 78 3.86 13.85 2.74
CA MET A 78 4.15 14.50 1.46
C MET A 78 5.28 13.77 0.74
N TYR A 79 5.03 13.42 -0.52
CA TYR A 79 6.05 12.93 -1.45
C TYR A 79 7.07 14.04 -1.74
N GLY A 80 8.37 13.70 -1.72
CA GLY A 80 9.48 14.65 -1.86
C GLY A 80 9.92 15.31 -0.54
N ARG A 81 9.27 14.96 0.58
CA ARG A 81 9.67 15.39 1.93
C ARG A 81 9.75 14.24 2.92
N HIS A 82 8.66 13.49 3.06
CA HIS A 82 8.57 12.40 4.04
C HIS A 82 9.02 11.06 3.44
N PHE A 83 8.84 10.91 2.13
CA PHE A 83 9.27 9.75 1.35
C PHE A 83 9.52 10.18 -0.10
N GLU A 84 10.24 9.37 -0.85
CA GLU A 84 10.68 9.64 -2.22
C GLU A 84 10.55 8.41 -3.12
N ALA A 85 10.83 8.53 -4.42
CA ALA A 85 10.59 7.43 -5.38
C ALA A 85 11.43 6.17 -5.15
N THR A 86 12.56 6.28 -4.45
CA THR A 86 13.41 5.13 -4.11
C THR A 86 12.85 4.33 -2.93
N ASP A 87 11.91 4.89 -2.17
CA ASP A 87 11.26 4.21 -1.06
C ASP A 87 10.24 3.18 -1.57
N ILE A 88 10.10 2.09 -0.82
CA ILE A 88 9.10 1.06 -1.08
C ILE A 88 7.91 1.30 -0.15
N LEU A 89 6.71 1.30 -0.73
CA LEU A 89 5.47 1.34 0.02
C LEU A 89 5.03 -0.07 0.38
N VAL A 90 4.66 -0.32 1.63
CA VAL A 90 4.10 -1.62 2.06
C VAL A 90 2.77 -1.42 2.77
N SER A 91 1.91 -2.43 2.69
CA SER A 91 0.67 -2.46 3.47
C SER A 91 1.00 -2.51 4.95
N LYS A 92 0.43 -1.59 5.73
CA LYS A 92 0.53 -1.59 7.18
C LYS A 92 -0.39 -2.67 7.74
N ILE A 93 0.18 -3.82 8.08
CA ILE A 93 -0.58 -4.96 8.62
C ILE A 93 -0.54 -4.97 10.15
N SER A 94 -1.59 -5.52 10.76
CA SER A 94 -1.70 -5.76 12.21
C SER A 94 -2.10 -7.21 12.47
N ARG A 95 -2.00 -7.66 13.73
CA ARG A 95 -2.50 -8.98 14.12
C ARG A 95 -3.98 -9.15 13.76
N GLN A 96 -4.79 -8.13 14.05
CA GLN A 96 -6.22 -8.11 13.75
C GLN A 96 -6.49 -8.22 12.24
N SER A 97 -5.75 -7.50 11.40
CA SER A 97 -5.93 -7.58 9.95
C SER A 97 -5.51 -8.95 9.41
N ILE A 98 -4.46 -9.57 9.96
CA ILE A 98 -4.01 -10.91 9.57
C ILE A 98 -5.05 -11.96 9.94
N ASP A 99 -5.64 -11.88 11.14
CA ASP A 99 -6.65 -12.84 11.58
C ASP A 99 -7.93 -12.68 10.75
N ALA A 100 -8.35 -11.45 10.44
CA ALA A 100 -9.45 -11.21 9.49
C ALA A 100 -9.19 -11.83 8.10
N LEU A 101 -7.94 -11.78 7.60
CA LEU A 101 -7.59 -12.42 6.34
C LEU A 101 -7.71 -13.95 6.40
N LYS A 102 -7.38 -14.58 7.52
CA LYS A 102 -7.51 -16.04 7.70
C LYS A 102 -8.97 -16.47 7.83
N ASP A 103 -9.77 -15.67 8.52
CA ASP A 103 -11.15 -16.02 8.87
C ASP A 103 -12.10 -15.79 7.68
N TRP A 104 -11.88 -14.72 6.91
CA TRP A 104 -12.86 -14.25 5.92
C TRP A 104 -12.34 -14.26 4.47
N PHE A 105 -11.03 -14.18 4.25
CA PHE A 105 -10.46 -13.96 2.91
C PHE A 105 -9.49 -15.06 2.46
N ARG A 106 -9.52 -16.23 3.11
CA ARG A 106 -8.54 -17.29 2.87
C ARG A 106 -8.53 -17.77 1.42
N ASP A 107 -9.70 -17.89 0.81
CA ASP A 107 -9.88 -18.38 -0.56
C ASP A 107 -9.48 -17.35 -1.61
N GLU A 108 -9.40 -16.07 -1.24
CA GLU A 108 -8.95 -14.97 -2.11
C GLU A 108 -7.42 -14.79 -2.11
N MET A 109 -6.72 -15.48 -1.20
CA MET A 109 -5.30 -15.30 -0.96
C MET A 109 -4.49 -16.42 -1.61
N GLN A 110 -3.52 -16.03 -2.44
CA GLN A 110 -2.60 -16.97 -3.07
C GLN A 110 -1.50 -17.41 -2.09
N LYS A 111 -0.84 -18.53 -2.39
CA LYS A 111 0.31 -19.02 -1.60
C LYS A 111 1.40 -17.94 -1.46
N SER A 112 1.65 -17.17 -2.51
CA SER A 112 2.59 -16.05 -2.50
C SER A 112 2.17 -14.90 -1.59
N ASP A 113 0.86 -14.66 -1.46
CA ASP A 113 0.33 -13.59 -0.61
C ASP A 113 0.54 -13.95 0.86
N TRP A 114 0.35 -15.23 1.22
CA TRP A 114 0.66 -15.73 2.55
C TRP A 114 2.15 -15.68 2.88
N GLN A 115 3.02 -15.98 1.91
CA GLN A 115 4.46 -15.82 2.06
C GLN A 115 4.83 -14.35 2.34
N LEU A 116 4.25 -13.42 1.59
CA LEU A 116 4.44 -11.99 1.81
C LEU A 116 3.96 -11.56 3.21
N ILE A 117 2.82 -12.08 3.68
CA ILE A 117 2.37 -11.80 5.05
C ILE A 117 3.38 -12.29 6.09
N VAL A 118 3.96 -13.48 5.91
CA VAL A 118 4.99 -13.99 6.84
C VAL A 118 6.23 -13.10 6.84
N GLU A 119 6.64 -12.57 5.69
CA GLU A 119 7.74 -11.61 5.59
C GLU A 119 7.40 -10.30 6.29
N LEU A 120 6.24 -9.72 6.00
CA LEU A 120 5.79 -8.48 6.62
C LEU A 120 5.60 -8.62 8.13
N LYS A 121 5.13 -9.77 8.63
CA LYS A 121 5.07 -10.05 10.09
C LYS A 121 6.43 -9.88 10.76
N LYS A 122 7.52 -10.34 10.11
CA LYS A 122 8.88 -10.19 10.64
C LYS A 122 9.30 -8.72 10.63
N VAL A 123 9.00 -8.01 9.54
CA VAL A 123 9.32 -6.58 9.39
C VAL A 123 8.61 -5.74 10.47
N PHE A 124 7.35 -6.05 10.78
CA PHE A 124 6.54 -5.33 11.77
C PHE A 124 6.61 -5.92 13.19
N GLU A 125 7.45 -6.92 13.43
CA GLU A 125 7.58 -7.61 14.73
C GLU A 125 6.24 -8.14 15.30
N ILE A 126 5.36 -8.61 14.42
CA ILE A 126 4.05 -9.14 14.80
C ILE A 126 4.18 -10.62 15.18
N ILE A 127 3.95 -10.93 16.46
CA ILE A 127 3.89 -12.29 17.02
C ILE A 127 2.64 -12.99 16.51
#